data_AF-A0A7C5EDT8-F1
#
_entry.id   AF-A0A7C5EDT8-F1
#
_cell.length_a   1.000
_cell.length_b   1.000
_cell.length_c   1.000
_cell.angle_alpha   90.00
_cell.angle_beta   90.00
_cell.angle_gamma   90.00
#
_symmetry.space_group_name_H-M   'P 1'
#
loop_
_entity.id
_entity.type
_entity.pdbx_description
1 polymer ?
#
loop_
_entity_poly.entity_id
_entity_poly.type
_entity_poly.pdbx_seq_one_letter_code
_entity_poly.pdbx_strand_id
1 'polypeptide(L)'
;MRRSRRQRGILGDAAPFICVAIAVYYILGLVSFAFYLLAVPPESFFERREVGEFENMTREISELDETGRTLAYLSNNLMAGVRTMVPVFGFVNVVYNGWFGGMACTYVYRRAGTDVLLLYIAGIYVHGILELTGFFILGGLSLYLLRGDWRRRLPRYLKLAVLGLSLIAAAAPVEAYLTPAVVDLLARSCWIPAAIIPLVALFYIYVFFIRLGGLSQIVDHVHKRGER
;
A
#
# COMPACT_ATOMS: atom_id res chain seq x y z
N MET A 1 29.94 -10.77 16.06
CA MET A 1 28.93 -9.70 15.81
C MET A 1 29.08 -8.93 14.46
N ARG A 2 29.59 -9.53 13.37
CA ARG A 2 29.85 -8.80 12.09
C ARG A 2 28.80 -8.94 10.98
N ARG A 3 27.73 -9.74 11.16
CA ARG A 3 26.70 -9.95 10.11
C ARG A 3 25.70 -8.80 9.93
N SER A 4 25.53 -7.91 10.91
CA SER A 4 24.44 -6.91 10.89
C SER A 4 24.63 -5.70 9.96
N ARG A 5 25.83 -5.44 9.42
CA ARG A 5 26.03 -4.34 8.44
C ARG A 5 25.82 -4.77 6.99
N ARG A 6 26.09 -6.04 6.64
CA ARG A 6 25.98 -6.54 5.25
C ARG A 6 24.54 -6.85 4.82
N GLN A 7 23.62 -7.13 5.75
CA GLN A 7 22.21 -7.43 5.43
C GLN A 7 21.32 -6.19 5.28
N ARG A 8 21.82 -4.99 5.59
CA ARG A 8 20.98 -3.78 5.66
C ARG A 8 20.42 -3.28 4.32
N GLY A 9 20.89 -3.82 3.19
CA GLY A 9 20.36 -3.50 1.86
C GLY A 9 20.27 -1.99 1.58
N ILE A 10 19.44 -1.61 0.62
CA ILE A 10 19.21 -0.20 0.25
C ILE A 10 18.38 0.53 1.31
N LEU A 11 17.49 -0.16 2.03
CA LEU A 11 16.57 0.44 3.00
C LEU A 11 17.23 0.77 4.35
N GLY A 12 18.33 0.10 4.71
CA GLY A 12 19.12 0.44 5.88
C GLY A 12 18.31 0.42 7.18
N ASP A 13 18.58 1.40 8.05
CA ASP A 13 17.90 1.55 9.34
C ASP A 13 16.45 2.09 9.21
N ALA A 14 15.98 2.35 7.99
CA ALA A 14 14.58 2.74 7.73
C ALA A 14 13.66 1.52 7.53
N ALA A 15 14.23 0.34 7.24
CA ALA A 15 13.45 -0.89 6.99
C ALA A 15 12.41 -1.22 8.06
N PRO A 16 12.68 -1.05 9.37
CA PRO A 16 11.68 -1.39 10.38
C PRO A 16 10.46 -0.45 10.38
N PHE A 17 10.66 0.82 10.03
CA PHE A 17 9.57 1.80 9.92
C PHE A 17 8.69 1.52 8.69
N ILE A 18 9.30 1.05 7.61
CA ILE A 18 8.58 0.57 6.42
C ILE A 18 7.74 -0.67 6.78
N CYS A 19 8.28 -1.59 7.59
CA CYS A 19 7.50 -2.75 8.08
C CYS A 19 6.31 -2.32 8.95
N VAL A 20 6.47 -1.29 9.79
CA VAL A 20 5.35 -0.71 10.56
C VAL A 20 4.29 -0.12 9.62
N ALA A 21 4.69 0.63 8.59
CA ALA A 21 3.76 1.16 7.59
C ALA A 21 2.98 0.04 6.87
N ILE A 22 3.66 -1.03 6.45
CA ILE A 22 3.05 -2.23 5.86
C ILE A 22 2.04 -2.86 6.82
N ALA A 23 2.46 -3.15 8.06
CA ALA A 23 1.61 -3.81 9.04
C ALA A 23 0.35 -2.99 9.34
N VAL A 24 0.52 -1.69 9.57
CA VAL A 24 -0.59 -0.77 9.88
C VAL A 24 -1.56 -0.66 8.70
N TYR A 25 -1.06 -0.56 7.47
CA TYR A 25 -1.91 -0.53 6.27
C TYR A 25 -2.80 -1.76 6.18
N TYR A 26 -2.22 -2.96 6.27
CA TYR A 26 -2.99 -4.21 6.13
C TYR A 26 -3.93 -4.46 7.33
N ILE A 27 -3.49 -4.17 8.55
CA ILE A 27 -4.36 -4.29 9.74
C ILE A 27 -5.56 -3.35 9.61
N LEU A 28 -5.34 -2.08 9.25
CA LEU A 28 -6.43 -1.13 9.10
C LEU A 28 -7.35 -1.46 7.93
N GLY A 29 -6.82 -1.99 6.83
CA GLY A 29 -7.64 -2.50 5.73
C GLY A 29 -8.57 -3.62 6.17
N LEU A 30 -8.05 -4.61 6.91
CA LEU A 30 -8.85 -5.71 7.46
C LEU A 30 -9.88 -5.23 8.48
N VAL A 31 -9.48 -4.35 9.40
CA VAL A 31 -10.37 -3.77 10.42
C VAL A 31 -11.47 -2.95 9.76
N SER A 32 -11.13 -2.10 8.78
CA SER A 32 -12.08 -1.31 8.02
C SER A 32 -13.06 -2.19 7.26
N PHE A 33 -12.57 -3.21 6.52
CA PHE A 33 -13.43 -4.16 5.82
C PHE A 33 -14.41 -4.87 6.78
N ALA A 34 -13.90 -5.40 7.90
CA ALA A 34 -14.73 -6.05 8.90
C ALA A 34 -15.74 -5.08 9.55
N PHE A 35 -15.33 -3.85 9.84
CA PHE A 35 -16.20 -2.82 10.40
C PHE A 35 -17.36 -2.48 9.46
N TYR A 36 -17.08 -2.13 8.21
CA TYR A 36 -18.13 -1.79 7.25
C TYR A 36 -19.00 -3.00 6.91
N LEU A 37 -18.43 -4.21 6.88
CA LEU A 37 -19.18 -5.42 6.60
C LEU A 37 -20.14 -5.81 7.74
N LEU A 38 -19.66 -5.78 8.99
CA LEU A 38 -20.35 -6.35 10.15
C LEU A 38 -21.12 -5.33 10.98
N ALA A 39 -20.63 -4.09 11.05
CA ALA A 39 -21.17 -3.06 11.95
C ALA A 39 -22.01 -1.99 11.24
N VAL A 40 -21.90 -1.84 9.91
CA VAL A 40 -22.64 -0.84 9.15
C VAL A 40 -23.72 -1.53 8.31
N PRO A 41 -25.01 -1.20 8.47
CA PRO A 41 -26.07 -1.75 7.62
C PRO A 41 -25.82 -1.53 6.12
N PRO A 42 -26.27 -2.42 5.22
CA PRO A 42 -26.13 -2.27 3.77
C PRO A 42 -26.60 -0.92 3.24
N GLU A 43 -27.77 -0.47 3.65
CA GLU A 43 -28.41 0.75 3.16
C GLU A 43 -27.60 1.98 3.58
N SER A 44 -27.28 2.08 4.87
CA SER A 44 -26.49 3.18 5.43
C SER A 44 -25.05 3.21 4.92
N PHE A 45 -24.52 2.10 4.39
CA PHE A 45 -23.18 2.08 3.82
C PHE A 45 -23.13 2.83 2.49
N PHE A 46 -24.07 2.58 1.57
CA PHE A 46 -24.09 3.23 0.26
C PHE A 46 -24.44 4.73 0.33
N GLU A 47 -25.10 5.17 1.40
CA GLU A 47 -25.38 6.60 1.66
C GLU A 47 -24.15 7.39 2.13
N ARG A 48 -23.04 6.71 2.47
CA ARG A 48 -21.84 7.38 2.96
C ARG A 48 -21.18 8.17 1.84
N ARG A 49 -20.81 9.41 2.17
CA ARG A 49 -20.08 10.31 1.27
C ARG A 49 -18.84 9.66 0.64
N GLU A 50 -18.03 8.99 1.46
CA GLU A 50 -16.79 8.32 1.02
C GLU A 50 -17.03 7.17 0.01
N VAL A 51 -18.19 6.51 0.10
CA VAL A 51 -18.60 5.48 -0.86
C VAL A 51 -19.02 6.12 -2.18
N GLY A 52 -19.79 7.22 -2.12
CA GLY A 52 -20.16 7.98 -3.32
C GLY A 52 -18.96 8.61 -4.03
N GLU A 53 -17.96 9.10 -3.29
CA GLU A 53 -16.69 9.59 -3.86
C GLU A 53 -15.92 8.47 -4.58
N PHE A 54 -15.87 7.27 -3.99
CA PHE A 54 -15.26 6.10 -4.63
C PHE A 54 -16.01 5.69 -5.91
N GLU A 55 -17.33 5.60 -5.87
CA GLU A 55 -18.15 5.25 -7.04
C GLU A 55 -17.96 6.25 -8.18
N ASN A 56 -18.01 7.55 -7.89
CA ASN A 56 -17.79 8.60 -8.88
C ASN A 56 -16.40 8.49 -9.52
N MET A 57 -15.35 8.33 -8.71
CA MET A 57 -13.99 8.16 -9.20
C MET A 57 -13.85 6.93 -10.11
N THR A 58 -14.42 5.79 -9.71
CA THR A 58 -14.36 4.56 -10.53
C THR A 58 -15.10 4.73 -11.87
N ARG A 59 -16.25 5.40 -11.87
CA ARG A 59 -17.01 5.69 -13.08
C ARG A 59 -16.24 6.62 -14.01
N GLU A 60 -15.74 7.74 -13.50
CA GLU A 60 -14.97 8.72 -14.29
C GLU A 60 -13.77 8.06 -14.98
N ILE A 61 -13.03 7.21 -14.26
CA ILE A 61 -11.88 6.49 -14.83
C ILE A 61 -12.32 5.47 -15.89
N SER A 62 -13.46 4.79 -15.68
CA SER A 62 -13.96 3.78 -16.61
C SER A 62 -14.40 4.33 -17.98
N GLU A 63 -14.74 5.62 -18.03
CA GLU A 63 -15.18 6.31 -19.24
C GLU A 63 -14.01 6.85 -20.09
N LEU A 64 -12.79 6.84 -19.54
CA LEU A 64 -11.59 7.33 -20.23
C LEU A 64 -11.00 6.26 -21.17
N ASP A 65 -10.39 6.72 -22.26
CA ASP A 65 -9.55 5.88 -23.10
C ASP A 65 -8.24 5.47 -22.38
N GLU A 66 -7.41 4.63 -22.99
CA GLU A 66 -6.18 4.12 -22.36
C GLU A 66 -5.21 5.23 -21.93
N THR A 67 -5.06 6.26 -22.77
CA THR A 67 -4.18 7.40 -22.49
C THR A 67 -4.73 8.24 -21.35
N GLY A 68 -6.03 8.53 -21.38
CA GLY A 68 -6.74 9.25 -20.32
C GLY A 68 -6.65 8.54 -18.98
N ARG A 69 -6.88 7.21 -18.96
CA ARG A 69 -6.72 6.39 -17.76
C ARG A 69 -5.29 6.43 -17.22
N THR A 70 -4.29 6.31 -18.09
CA THR A 70 -2.88 6.40 -17.69
C THR A 70 -2.56 7.73 -17.02
N LEU A 71 -3.02 8.85 -17.60
CA LEU A 71 -2.80 10.18 -17.03
C LEU A 71 -3.56 10.38 -15.72
N ALA A 72 -4.79 9.86 -15.62
CA ALA A 72 -5.58 9.90 -14.40
C ALA A 72 -4.91 9.12 -13.26
N TYR A 73 -4.50 7.86 -13.52
CA TYR A 73 -3.76 7.05 -12.55
C TYR A 73 -2.42 7.69 -12.19
N LEU A 74 -1.66 8.18 -13.17
CA LEU A 74 -0.38 8.84 -12.91
C LEU A 74 -0.57 10.08 -12.02
N SER A 75 -1.56 10.91 -12.32
CA SER A 75 -1.88 12.09 -11.52
C SER A 75 -2.27 11.72 -10.10
N ASN A 76 -3.21 10.78 -9.93
CA ASN A 76 -3.65 10.32 -8.61
C ASN A 76 -2.52 9.70 -7.80
N ASN A 77 -1.76 8.79 -8.40
CA ASN A 77 -0.68 8.06 -7.76
C ASN A 77 0.44 9.03 -7.37
N LEU A 78 0.84 9.97 -8.25
CA LEU A 78 1.83 10.99 -7.91
C LEU A 78 1.35 11.97 -6.85
N MET A 79 0.10 12.45 -6.91
CA MET A 79 -0.44 13.33 -5.87
C MET A 79 -0.41 12.64 -4.50
N ALA A 80 -0.87 11.39 -4.45
CA ALA A 80 -0.88 10.62 -3.22
C ALA A 80 0.55 10.27 -2.75
N GLY A 81 1.48 10.00 -3.67
CA GLY A 81 2.91 9.86 -3.38
C GLY A 81 3.54 11.12 -2.80
N VAL A 82 3.30 12.29 -3.39
CA VAL A 82 3.78 13.59 -2.90
C VAL A 82 3.20 13.91 -1.53
N ARG A 83 1.91 13.66 -1.29
CA ARG A 83 1.30 13.77 0.05
C ARG A 83 1.99 12.84 1.05
N THR A 84 2.39 11.64 0.61
CA THR A 84 3.12 10.66 1.44
C THR A 84 4.58 11.06 1.71
N MET A 85 5.15 11.99 0.94
CA MET A 85 6.49 12.55 1.20
C MET A 85 6.51 13.67 2.24
N VAL A 86 5.35 14.15 2.70
CA VAL A 86 5.33 15.19 3.73
C VAL A 86 5.67 14.54 5.07
N PRO A 87 6.76 14.93 5.75
CA PRO A 87 7.12 14.35 7.05
C PRO A 87 5.95 14.44 8.04
N VAL A 88 5.81 13.47 8.94
CA VAL A 88 4.65 13.27 9.84
C VAL A 88 3.37 12.85 9.10
N PHE A 89 2.95 13.60 8.10
CA PHE A 89 1.69 13.37 7.38
C PHE A 89 1.72 12.14 6.48
N GLY A 90 2.90 11.74 5.99
CA GLY A 90 2.99 10.60 5.09
C GLY A 90 2.59 9.28 5.73
N PHE A 91 2.88 9.08 7.02
CA PHE A 91 2.40 7.91 7.73
C PHE A 91 0.88 7.95 7.95
N VAL A 92 0.32 9.13 8.24
CA VAL A 92 -1.14 9.32 8.34
C VAL A 92 -1.81 9.01 7.01
N ASN A 93 -1.18 9.36 5.88
CA ASN A 93 -1.71 9.00 4.56
C ASN A 93 -1.73 7.48 4.34
N VAL A 94 -0.73 6.73 4.83
CA VAL A 94 -0.75 5.25 4.80
C VAL A 94 -1.91 4.70 5.64
N VAL A 95 -2.13 5.26 6.84
CA VAL A 95 -3.27 4.90 7.71
C VAL A 95 -4.60 5.11 6.97
N TYR A 96 -4.78 6.29 6.37
CA TYR A 96 -6.00 6.64 5.63
C TYR A 96 -6.22 5.71 4.42
N ASN A 97 -5.20 5.46 3.61
CA ASN A 97 -5.33 4.57 2.45
C ASN A 97 -5.62 3.13 2.87
N GLY A 98 -5.05 2.65 3.97
CA GLY A 98 -5.40 1.34 4.53
C GLY A 98 -6.88 1.25 4.89
N TRP A 99 -7.39 2.24 5.63
CA TRP A 99 -8.81 2.33 5.96
C TRP A 99 -9.71 2.41 4.72
N PHE A 100 -9.37 3.28 3.76
CA PHE A 100 -10.11 3.45 2.52
C PHE A 100 -10.12 2.17 1.67
N GLY A 101 -9.01 1.43 1.61
CA GLY A 101 -8.94 0.15 0.92
C GLY A 101 -9.91 -0.90 1.47
N GLY A 102 -10.11 -0.94 2.79
CA GLY A 102 -11.12 -1.81 3.42
C GLY A 102 -12.56 -1.41 3.08
N MET A 103 -12.83 -0.10 2.99
CA MET A 103 -14.12 0.43 2.54
C MET A 103 -14.38 0.03 1.08
N ALA A 104 -13.40 0.23 0.18
CA ALA A 104 -13.51 -0.12 -1.23
C ALA A 104 -13.76 -1.63 -1.43
N CYS A 105 -13.05 -2.49 -0.67
CA CYS A 105 -13.32 -3.93 -0.66
C CYS A 105 -14.75 -4.25 -0.21
N THR A 106 -15.25 -3.54 0.81
CA THR A 106 -16.63 -3.75 1.31
C THR A 106 -17.65 -3.32 0.25
N TYR A 107 -17.40 -2.22 -0.46
CA TYR A 107 -18.24 -1.77 -1.56
C TYR A 107 -18.35 -2.83 -2.66
N VAL A 108 -17.21 -3.34 -3.14
CA VAL A 108 -17.19 -4.37 -4.19
C VAL A 108 -17.91 -5.64 -3.73
N TYR A 109 -17.65 -6.09 -2.50
CA TYR A 109 -18.32 -7.25 -1.91
C TYR A 109 -19.85 -7.06 -1.87
N ARG A 110 -20.32 -5.93 -1.34
CA ARG A 110 -21.76 -5.67 -1.20
C ARG A 110 -22.45 -5.49 -2.55
N ARG A 111 -21.74 -4.96 -3.55
CA ARG A 111 -22.30 -4.69 -4.87
C ARG A 111 -22.35 -5.92 -5.78
N ALA A 112 -21.33 -6.77 -5.71
CA ALA A 112 -21.10 -7.81 -6.71
C ALA A 112 -20.71 -9.19 -6.13
N GLY A 113 -20.61 -9.31 -4.80
CA GLY A 113 -20.32 -10.57 -4.13
C GLY A 113 -18.84 -10.94 -4.06
N THR A 114 -18.59 -12.14 -3.53
CA THR A 114 -17.24 -12.63 -3.21
C THR A 114 -16.35 -12.81 -4.43
N ASP A 115 -16.88 -13.33 -5.54
CA ASP A 115 -16.08 -13.64 -6.72
C ASP A 115 -15.47 -12.38 -7.34
N VAL A 116 -16.28 -11.32 -7.43
CA VAL A 116 -15.83 -10.02 -7.93
C VAL A 116 -14.89 -9.32 -6.93
N LEU A 117 -15.11 -9.48 -5.63
CA LEU A 117 -14.16 -9.02 -4.61
C LEU A 117 -12.78 -9.66 -4.80
N LEU A 118 -12.70 -10.97 -5.00
CA LEU A 118 -11.43 -11.66 -5.18
C LEU A 118 -10.72 -11.19 -6.45
N LEU A 119 -11.46 -11.02 -7.55
CA LEU A 119 -10.94 -10.45 -8.79
C LEU A 119 -10.43 -9.03 -8.60
N TYR A 120 -11.18 -8.19 -7.90
CA TYR A 120 -10.81 -6.81 -7.59
C TYR A 120 -9.49 -6.74 -6.82
N ILE A 121 -9.36 -7.51 -5.72
CA ILE A 121 -8.12 -7.54 -4.93
C ILE A 121 -6.95 -8.08 -5.75
N ALA A 122 -7.15 -9.15 -6.52
CA ALA A 122 -6.09 -9.72 -7.35
C ALA A 122 -5.65 -8.75 -8.47
N GLY A 123 -6.60 -8.03 -9.08
CA GLY A 123 -6.34 -6.97 -10.05
C GLY A 123 -5.52 -5.83 -9.45
N ILE A 124 -5.88 -5.37 -8.24
CA ILE A 124 -5.10 -4.37 -7.50
C ILE A 124 -3.65 -4.82 -7.35
N TYR A 125 -3.39 -6.09 -7.02
CA TYR A 125 -2.01 -6.52 -6.80
C TYR A 125 -1.11 -6.50 -8.05
N VAL A 126 -1.68 -6.47 -9.27
CA VAL A 126 -0.89 -6.42 -10.52
C VAL A 126 -0.03 -5.16 -10.59
N HIS A 127 -0.64 -3.99 -10.36
CA HIS A 127 0.07 -2.70 -10.27
C HIS A 127 0.45 -2.35 -8.83
N GLY A 128 -0.33 -2.83 -7.86
CA GLY A 128 -0.22 -2.53 -6.44
C GLY A 128 1.10 -2.96 -5.81
N ILE A 129 1.79 -3.98 -6.35
CA ILE A 129 3.15 -4.30 -5.85
C ILE A 129 4.09 -3.11 -6.01
N LEU A 130 4.07 -2.42 -7.14
CA LEU A 130 4.91 -1.25 -7.37
C LEU A 130 4.42 -0.06 -6.54
N GLU A 131 3.13 0.24 -6.65
CA GLU A 131 2.51 1.38 -5.99
C GLU A 131 2.64 1.28 -4.47
N LEU A 132 2.11 0.21 -3.86
CA LEU A 132 2.12 0.02 -2.41
C LEU A 132 3.54 -0.03 -1.86
N THR A 133 4.48 -0.67 -2.56
CA THR A 133 5.89 -0.65 -2.14
C THR A 133 6.43 0.77 -2.06
N GLY A 134 6.15 1.60 -3.07
CA GLY A 134 6.52 3.01 -3.04
C GLY A 134 5.86 3.76 -1.88
N PHE A 135 4.55 3.59 -1.68
CA PHE A 135 3.82 4.18 -0.55
C PHE A 135 4.38 3.78 0.80
N PHE A 136 4.70 2.50 1.00
CA PHE A 136 5.24 2.00 2.25
C PHE A 136 6.65 2.54 2.52
N ILE A 137 7.48 2.68 1.49
CA ILE A 137 8.77 3.35 1.61
C ILE A 137 8.55 4.79 2.09
N LEU A 138 7.67 5.56 1.43
CA LEU A 138 7.42 6.96 1.78
C LEU A 138 6.80 7.14 3.18
N GLY A 139 5.81 6.32 3.54
CA GLY A 139 5.17 6.35 4.85
C GLY A 139 6.13 5.92 5.97
N GLY A 140 6.92 4.87 5.74
CA GLY A 140 7.95 4.44 6.69
C GLY A 140 9.07 5.47 6.86
N LEU A 141 9.47 6.13 5.77
CA LEU A 141 10.43 7.22 5.81
C LEU A 141 9.94 8.42 6.64
N SER A 142 8.65 8.72 6.59
CA SER A 142 8.04 9.77 7.40
C SER A 142 8.22 9.50 8.90
N LEU A 143 8.05 8.25 9.34
CA LEU A 143 8.36 7.85 10.73
C LEU A 143 9.86 7.85 11.02
N TYR A 144 10.67 7.41 10.05
CA TYR A 144 12.13 7.35 10.21
C TYR A 144 12.76 8.74 10.42
N LEU A 145 12.22 9.78 9.79
CA LEU A 145 12.67 11.16 9.98
C LEU A 145 12.38 11.69 11.39
N LEU A 146 11.32 11.22 12.05
CA LEU A 146 10.96 11.64 13.41
C LEU A 146 11.96 11.18 14.47
N ARG A 147 12.86 10.27 14.12
CA ARG A 147 13.85 9.74 15.04
C ARG A 147 15.17 10.50 14.96
N GLY A 148 15.47 11.32 15.98
CA GLY A 148 16.80 11.89 16.22
C GLY A 148 17.22 12.96 15.20
N ASP A 149 18.51 12.99 14.86
CA ASP A 149 19.09 14.04 13.99
C ASP A 149 18.69 13.89 12.52
N TRP A 150 17.69 14.68 12.12
CA TRP A 150 17.14 14.70 10.75
C TRP A 150 18.18 15.10 9.69
N ARG A 151 19.16 15.94 10.04
CA ARG A 151 20.17 16.43 9.08
C ARG A 151 21.02 15.29 8.54
N ARG A 152 21.39 14.35 9.41
CA ARG A 152 22.16 13.15 9.04
C ARG A 152 21.34 12.17 8.20
N ARG A 153 20.02 12.23 8.27
CA ARG A 153 19.09 11.28 7.62
C ARG A 153 18.58 11.79 6.28
N LEU A 154 18.57 13.10 6.08
CA LEU A 154 18.04 13.77 4.89
C LEU A 154 18.58 13.20 3.56
N PRO A 155 19.89 12.94 3.38
CA PRO A 155 20.38 12.41 2.10
C PRO A 155 19.82 11.01 1.78
N ARG A 156 19.65 10.16 2.80
CA ARG A 156 19.04 8.83 2.63
C ARG A 156 17.53 8.95 2.40
N TYR A 157 16.88 9.86 3.12
CA TYR A 157 15.46 10.17 2.93
C TYR A 157 15.17 10.53 1.47
N LEU A 158 15.92 11.48 0.90
CA LEU A 158 15.74 11.91 -0.49
C LEU A 158 15.94 10.77 -1.48
N LYS A 159 16.98 9.94 -1.30
CA LYS A 159 17.21 8.78 -2.18
C LYS A 159 16.06 7.78 -2.17
N LEU A 160 15.57 7.43 -0.97
CA LEU A 160 14.47 6.49 -0.81
C LEU A 160 13.13 7.12 -1.22
N ALA A 161 12.97 8.44 -1.08
CA ALA A 161 11.79 9.15 -1.53
C ALA A 161 11.68 9.18 -3.06
N VAL A 162 12.79 9.43 -3.76
CA VAL A 162 12.87 9.32 -5.22
C VAL A 162 12.53 7.89 -5.65
N LEU A 163 13.13 6.87 -5.01
CA LEU A 163 12.78 5.48 -5.30
C LEU A 163 11.29 5.19 -5.11
N GLY A 164 10.71 5.65 -4.00
CA GLY A 164 9.29 5.46 -3.70
C GLY A 164 8.38 6.11 -4.74
N LEU A 165 8.65 7.37 -5.10
CA LEU A 165 7.91 8.07 -6.16
C LEU A 165 8.06 7.39 -7.53
N SER A 166 9.26 6.92 -7.88
CA SER A 166 9.49 6.24 -9.15
C SER A 166 8.69 4.95 -9.26
N LEU A 167 8.57 4.18 -8.16
CA LEU A 167 7.75 2.98 -8.13
C LEU A 167 6.25 3.29 -8.29
N ILE A 168 5.77 4.32 -7.60
CA ILE A 168 4.39 4.81 -7.71
C ILE A 168 4.08 5.28 -9.14
N ALA A 169 4.97 6.07 -9.73
CA ALA A 169 4.81 6.55 -11.11
C ALA A 169 4.81 5.40 -12.12
N ALA A 170 5.67 4.38 -11.91
CA ALA A 170 5.73 3.21 -12.77
C ALA A 170 4.49 2.30 -12.65
N ALA A 171 3.71 2.41 -11.57
CA ALA A 171 2.49 1.63 -11.40
C ALA A 171 1.36 2.08 -12.33
N ALA A 172 1.26 3.38 -12.64
CA ALA A 172 0.20 3.93 -13.49
C ALA A 172 0.07 3.28 -14.89
N PRO A 173 1.15 3.10 -15.68
CA PRO A 173 1.03 2.37 -16.94
C PRO A 173 0.71 0.88 -16.75
N VAL A 174 1.16 0.26 -15.66
CA VAL A 174 0.78 -1.14 -15.34
C VAL A 174 -0.71 -1.22 -15.02
N GLU A 175 -1.25 -0.23 -14.32
CA GLU A 175 -2.67 -0.11 -13.99
C GLU A 175 -3.54 0.14 -15.22
N ALA A 176 -3.09 0.99 -16.15
CA ALA A 176 -3.86 1.32 -17.35
C ALA A 176 -3.83 0.23 -18.43
N TYR A 177 -2.66 -0.39 -18.66
CA TYR A 177 -2.47 -1.29 -19.81
C TYR A 177 -2.45 -2.77 -19.43
N LEU A 178 -1.79 -3.13 -18.32
CA LEU A 178 -1.60 -4.54 -17.96
C LEU A 178 -2.72 -5.06 -17.07
N THR A 179 -3.17 -4.26 -16.11
CA THR A 179 -4.16 -4.69 -15.12
C THR A 179 -5.49 -5.11 -15.75
N PRO A 180 -6.08 -4.40 -16.73
CA PRO A 180 -7.32 -4.83 -17.37
C PRO A 180 -7.18 -6.21 -18.05
N ALA A 181 -6.11 -6.40 -18.83
CA ALA A 181 -5.85 -7.67 -19.50
C ALA A 181 -5.63 -8.83 -18.51
N VAL A 182 -4.96 -8.57 -17.39
CA VAL A 182 -4.77 -9.57 -16.33
C VAL A 182 -6.10 -9.85 -15.63
N VAL A 183 -6.91 -8.84 -15.30
CA VAL A 183 -8.24 -9.03 -14.67
C VAL A 183 -9.15 -9.84 -15.58
N ASP A 184 -9.17 -9.57 -16.89
CA ASP A 184 -9.94 -10.34 -17.87
C ASP A 184 -9.48 -11.80 -17.95
N LEU A 185 -8.17 -12.05 -17.82
CA LEU A 185 -7.63 -13.40 -17.75
C LEU A 185 -8.05 -14.10 -16.45
N LEU A 186 -7.95 -13.40 -15.32
CA LEU A 186 -8.32 -13.90 -14.00
C LEU A 186 -9.82 -14.21 -13.90
N ALA A 187 -10.67 -13.44 -14.56
CA ALA A 187 -12.11 -13.65 -14.60
C ALA A 187 -12.51 -15.00 -15.21
N ARG A 188 -11.61 -15.63 -16.00
CA ARG A 188 -11.83 -16.96 -16.59
C ARG A 188 -11.59 -18.10 -15.59
N SER A 189 -11.08 -17.84 -14.39
CA SER A 189 -10.77 -18.86 -13.39
C SER A 189 -10.79 -18.30 -11.97
N CYS A 190 -11.85 -18.61 -11.21
CA CYS A 190 -12.07 -18.12 -9.85
C CYS A 190 -10.98 -18.53 -8.83
N TRP A 191 -10.23 -19.61 -9.08
CA TRP A 191 -9.19 -20.08 -8.17
C TRP A 191 -7.86 -19.30 -8.30
N ILE A 192 -7.59 -18.65 -9.43
CA ILE A 192 -6.32 -17.93 -9.65
C ILE A 192 -6.25 -16.68 -8.77
N PRO A 193 -7.29 -15.82 -8.68
CA PRO A 193 -7.33 -14.72 -7.71
C PRO A 193 -7.08 -15.18 -6.28
N ALA A 194 -7.73 -16.28 -5.86
CA ALA A 194 -7.59 -16.86 -4.54
C ALA A 194 -6.16 -17.34 -4.23
N ALA A 195 -5.38 -17.71 -5.25
CA ALA A 195 -3.97 -18.07 -5.12
C ALA A 195 -3.02 -16.86 -5.15
N ILE A 196 -3.31 -15.84 -5.97
CA ILE A 196 -2.46 -14.65 -6.10
C ILE A 196 -2.41 -13.85 -4.78
N ILE A 197 -3.57 -13.66 -4.14
CA ILE A 197 -3.68 -12.89 -2.89
C ILE A 197 -2.71 -13.39 -1.80
N PRO A 198 -2.72 -14.67 -1.39
CA PRO A 198 -1.78 -15.17 -0.39
C PRO A 198 -0.33 -15.17 -0.88
N LEU A 199 -0.06 -15.37 -2.19
CA LEU A 199 1.30 -15.30 -2.73
C LEU A 199 1.91 -13.90 -2.57
N VAL A 200 1.13 -12.86 -2.86
CA VAL A 200 1.57 -11.47 -2.69
C VAL A 200 1.77 -11.13 -1.21
N ALA A 201 0.87 -11.58 -0.34
CA ALA A 201 1.05 -11.43 1.11
C ALA A 201 2.34 -12.12 1.60
N LEU A 202 2.60 -13.36 1.15
CA LEU A 202 3.83 -14.10 1.46
C LEU A 202 5.08 -13.40 0.91
N PHE A 203 4.99 -12.79 -0.27
CA PHE A 203 6.08 -11.98 -0.83
C PHE A 203 6.43 -10.81 0.09
N TYR A 204 5.43 -10.03 0.55
CA TYR A 204 5.68 -8.92 1.49
C TYR A 204 6.24 -9.40 2.83
N ILE A 205 5.70 -10.50 3.38
CA ILE A 205 6.22 -11.12 4.61
C ILE A 205 7.69 -11.51 4.44
N TYR A 206 8.01 -12.24 3.37
CA TYR A 206 9.36 -12.72 3.10
C TYR A 206 10.34 -11.58 2.89
N VAL A 207 10.01 -10.60 2.05
CA VAL A 207 10.93 -9.50 1.71
C VAL A 207 11.15 -8.58 2.90
N PHE A 208 10.08 -8.09 3.52
CA PHE A 208 10.18 -7.01 4.52
C PHE A 208 10.40 -7.51 5.94
N PHE A 209 9.72 -8.58 6.34
CA PHE A 209 9.82 -9.08 7.72
C PHE A 209 10.98 -10.06 7.90
N ILE A 210 11.21 -10.95 6.93
CA ILE A 210 12.27 -11.97 7.03
C ILE A 210 13.60 -11.45 6.48
N ARG A 211 13.66 -11.09 5.20
CA ARG A 211 14.93 -10.80 4.51
C ARG A 211 15.56 -9.48 4.92
N LEU A 212 14.74 -8.46 5.17
CA LEU A 212 15.19 -7.14 5.62
C LEU A 212 15.27 -7.01 7.15
N GLY A 213 14.93 -8.08 7.89
CA GLY A 213 15.02 -8.15 9.35
C GLY A 213 14.04 -7.23 10.09
N GLY A 214 12.88 -6.95 9.47
CA GLY A 214 11.87 -5.97 9.85
C GLY A 214 11.77 -5.57 11.34
N LEU A 215 10.80 -6.12 12.07
CA LEU A 215 10.50 -5.70 13.46
C LEU A 215 11.56 -6.10 14.48
N SER A 216 12.32 -7.18 14.24
CA SER A 216 13.37 -7.64 15.17
C SER A 216 14.47 -6.58 15.37
N GLN A 217 14.75 -5.77 14.35
CA GLN A 217 15.68 -4.65 14.45
C GLN A 217 15.19 -3.50 15.36
N ILE A 218 13.87 -3.33 15.54
CA ILE A 218 13.32 -2.36 16.50
C ILE A 218 13.54 -2.87 17.92
N VAL A 219 13.20 -4.14 18.17
CA VAL A 219 13.34 -4.78 19.48
C VAL A 219 14.79 -4.74 19.96
N ASP A 220 15.73 -5.14 19.09
CA ASP A 220 17.16 -5.09 19.36
C ASP A 220 17.68 -3.67 19.66
N HIS A 221 17.05 -2.65 19.08
CA HIS A 221 17.42 -1.25 19.30
C HIS A 221 16.85 -0.66 20.58
N VAL A 222 15.64 -1.07 20.97
CA VAL A 222 15.02 -0.66 22.24
C VAL A 222 15.80 -1.27 23.40
N HIS A 223 16.15 -2.56 23.30
CA HIS A 223 16.91 -3.26 24.34
C HIS A 223 18.27 -2.61 24.61
N LYS A 224 19.04 -2.30 23.55
CA LYS A 224 20.36 -1.64 23.68
C LYS A 224 20.33 -0.20 24.19
N ARG A 225 19.17 0.46 24.20
CA ARG A 225 19.00 1.78 24.81
C ARG A 225 18.54 1.72 26.26
N GLY A 226 17.94 0.63 26.70
CA GLY A 226 17.60 0.40 28.12
C GLY A 226 18.82 0.02 28.98
N GLU A 227 19.91 -0.42 28.35
CA GLU A 227 21.16 -0.82 29.01
C GLU A 227 22.22 0.30 29.08
N ARG A 228 21.88 1.55 28.71
CA ARG A 228 22.77 2.72 28.78
C ARG A 228 22.13 3.82 29.60
#